data_AF-A0A327WTK6-F1
#
_entry.id   AF-A0A327WTK6-F1
#
_cell.length_a   1.000
_cell.length_b   1.000
_cell.length_c   1.000
_cell.angle_alpha   90.00
_cell.angle_beta   90.00
_cell.angle_gamma   90.00
#
_symmetry.space_group_name_H-M   'P 1'
#
loop_
_entity.id
_entity.type
_entity.pdbx_description
1 polymer ?
#
loop_
_entity_poly.entity_id
_entity_poly.type
_entity_poly.pdbx_seq_one_letter_code
_entity_poly.pdbx_strand_id
1 'polypeptide(L)'
;METTKPPTRPSRLVNLDQFEAIKLRMGLNQKLMAGTCAFSEPLDLTFSENEFQVLKVMAGERFSVNTVVRKRAIAALGRQKTVEVMDELVRLAETEHEESAVRYEALKAIGALSTRVGRVLMEKQLNAGSPELALSIVGYLYQTGEPEAKQQADRFLSLRKNARIRQAWDRRQKPNGRQAVPQPDRNLNGRLH
;
A
#
# COMPACT_ATOMS: atom_id res chain seq x y z
N MET A 1 36.14 39.20 -14.14
CA MET A 1 35.19 38.18 -14.64
C MET A 1 33.96 38.26 -13.78
N GLU A 2 32.92 38.96 -14.23
CA GLU A 2 31.64 39.05 -13.52
C GLU A 2 30.82 37.79 -13.80
N THR A 3 30.54 37.02 -12.76
CA THR A 3 29.63 35.88 -12.83
C THR A 3 28.19 36.40 -12.76
N THR A 4 27.51 36.52 -13.90
CA THR A 4 26.09 36.84 -13.95
C THR A 4 25.30 35.68 -13.33
N LYS A 5 24.66 35.94 -12.18
CA LYS A 5 23.74 34.98 -11.55
C LYS A 5 22.62 34.63 -12.55
N PRO A 6 22.28 33.34 -12.72
CA PRO A 6 21.22 32.95 -13.63
C PRO A 6 19.89 33.58 -13.18
N PRO A 7 19.02 33.98 -14.12
CA PRO A 7 17.74 34.61 -13.78
C PRO A 7 16.85 33.60 -13.03
N THR A 8 16.67 33.80 -11.74
CA THR A 8 15.73 33.01 -10.93
C THR A 8 14.36 33.70 -10.92
N ARG A 9 13.32 32.96 -11.30
CA ARG A 9 11.94 33.43 -11.18
C ARG A 9 11.62 33.70 -9.70
N PRO A 10 11.08 34.87 -9.33
CA PRO A 10 10.76 35.16 -7.94
C PRO A 10 9.65 34.22 -7.45
N SER A 11 9.87 33.63 -6.27
CA SER A 11 8.85 32.85 -5.58
C SER A 11 7.65 33.75 -5.25
N ARG A 12 6.43 33.28 -5.52
CA ARG A 12 5.19 33.97 -5.15
C ARG A 12 4.47 33.14 -4.09
N LEU A 13 4.04 33.81 -3.02
CA LEU A 13 3.16 33.21 -2.04
C LEU A 13 1.76 33.09 -2.65
N VAL A 14 1.25 31.87 -2.73
CA VAL A 14 -0.09 31.59 -3.26
C VAL A 14 -1.04 31.46 -2.08
N ASN A 15 -2.10 32.27 -2.06
CA ASN A 15 -3.17 32.08 -1.10
C ASN A 15 -3.94 30.81 -1.48
N LEU A 16 -3.89 29.78 -0.63
CA LEU A 16 -4.54 28.50 -0.85
C LEU A 16 -6.01 28.48 -0.39
N ASP A 17 -6.43 29.46 0.40
CA ASP A 17 -7.77 29.49 1.02
C ASP A 17 -8.89 29.61 -0.03
N GLN A 18 -8.57 30.21 -1.17
CA GLN A 18 -9.48 30.37 -2.31
C GLN A 18 -9.66 29.11 -3.17
N PHE A 19 -8.88 28.04 -2.91
CA PHE A 19 -8.92 26.82 -3.71
C PHE A 19 -9.47 25.64 -2.91
N GLU A 20 -10.79 25.48 -2.91
CA GLU A 20 -11.49 24.41 -2.18
C GLU A 20 -10.98 23.01 -2.51
N ALA A 21 -10.70 22.73 -3.79
CA ALA A 21 -10.15 21.44 -4.22
C ALA A 21 -8.79 21.13 -3.59
N ILE A 22 -7.94 22.14 -3.39
CA ILE A 22 -6.63 21.99 -2.75
C ILE A 22 -6.82 21.69 -1.26
N LYS A 23 -7.69 22.43 -0.57
CA LYS A 23 -8.01 22.19 0.84
C LYS A 23 -8.57 20.78 1.06
N LEU A 24 -9.48 20.34 0.18
CA LEU A 24 -10.04 18.99 0.22
C LEU A 24 -8.96 17.92 0.03
N ARG A 25 -8.08 18.08 -0.96
CA ARG A 25 -6.96 17.15 -1.21
C ARG A 25 -5.98 17.09 -0.02
N MET A 26 -5.67 18.24 0.59
CA MET A 26 -4.80 18.33 1.76
C MET A 26 -5.43 17.67 2.99
N GLY A 27 -6.72 17.92 3.24
CA GLY A 27 -7.47 17.26 4.32
C GLY A 27 -7.51 15.75 4.13
N LEU A 28 -7.74 15.27 2.90
CA LEU A 28 -7.70 13.85 2.57
C LEU A 28 -6.32 13.24 2.77
N ASN A 29 -5.25 13.92 2.40
CA ASN A 29 -3.89 13.47 2.68
C ASN A 29 -3.67 13.26 4.18
N GLN A 30 -4.04 14.25 4.99
CA GLN A 30 -3.92 14.14 6.44
C GLN A 30 -4.77 13.00 6.99
N LYS A 31 -6.02 12.88 6.53
CA LYS A 31 -6.98 11.85 6.95
C LYS A 31 -6.50 10.44 6.60
N LEU A 32 -5.97 10.22 5.40
CA LEU A 32 -5.41 8.92 4.98
C LEU A 32 -4.12 8.57 5.70
N MET A 33 -3.38 9.58 6.19
CA MET A 33 -2.15 9.40 6.94
C MET A 33 -2.38 9.26 8.44
N ALA A 34 -3.50 9.76 8.96
CA ALA A 34 -3.95 9.53 10.33
C ALA A 34 -4.15 8.00 10.52
N GLY A 35 -3.36 7.38 11.40
CA GLY A 35 -3.36 5.92 11.58
C GLY A 35 -2.30 5.16 10.76
N THR A 36 -1.33 5.85 10.15
CA THR A 36 -0.14 5.18 9.57
C THR A 36 0.98 4.93 10.59
N CYS A 37 0.89 5.52 11.78
CA CYS A 37 1.82 5.25 12.87
C CYS A 37 1.62 3.82 13.40
N ALA A 38 2.72 3.09 13.57
CA ALA A 38 2.72 1.68 13.98
C ALA A 38 2.07 1.40 15.34
N PHE A 39 1.78 2.44 16.12
CA PHE A 39 1.21 2.38 17.46
C PHE A 39 -0.22 2.95 17.54
N SER A 40 -0.79 3.41 16.42
CA SER A 40 -2.16 3.92 16.40
C SER A 40 -3.15 2.79 16.17
N GLU A 41 -4.29 2.85 16.85
CA GLU A 41 -5.42 1.99 16.54
C GLU A 41 -5.86 2.21 15.08
N PRO A 42 -6.35 1.15 14.40
CA PRO A 42 -6.92 1.31 13.07
C PRO A 42 -8.07 2.32 13.11
N LEU A 43 -7.88 3.47 12.47
CA LEU A 43 -8.96 4.43 12.31
C LEU A 43 -9.97 3.90 11.29
N ASP A 44 -11.23 3.85 11.71
CA ASP A 44 -12.35 3.64 10.79
C ASP A 44 -12.67 4.96 10.10
N LEU A 45 -12.12 5.12 8.89
CA LEU A 45 -12.26 6.35 8.12
C LEU A 45 -13.49 6.26 7.23
N THR A 46 -14.45 7.15 7.46
CA THR A 46 -15.59 7.40 6.57
C THR A 46 -15.28 8.58 5.66
N PHE A 47 -15.90 8.64 4.48
CA PHE A 47 -15.69 9.72 3.53
C PHE A 47 -17.03 10.15 2.94
N SER A 48 -17.17 11.45 2.72
CA SER A 48 -18.27 12.03 1.95
C SER A 48 -18.16 11.70 0.45
N GLU A 49 -19.23 11.92 -0.29
CA GLU A 49 -19.25 11.73 -1.75
C GLU A 49 -18.17 12.56 -2.46
N ASN A 50 -18.00 13.83 -2.07
CA ASN A 50 -16.97 14.70 -2.63
C ASN A 50 -15.55 14.16 -2.34
N GLU A 51 -15.33 13.66 -1.13
CA GLU A 51 -14.06 13.01 -0.77
C GLU A 51 -13.86 11.73 -1.59
N PHE A 52 -14.90 10.94 -1.82
CA PHE A 52 -14.85 9.73 -2.62
C PHE A 52 -14.42 10.00 -4.07
N GLN A 53 -14.96 11.04 -4.70
CA GLN A 53 -14.53 11.45 -6.05
C GLN A 53 -13.05 11.84 -6.09
N VAL A 54 -12.55 12.55 -5.06
CA VAL A 54 -11.13 12.87 -4.96
C VAL A 54 -10.29 11.61 -4.71
N LEU A 55 -10.75 10.65 -3.90
CA LEU A 55 -10.06 9.37 -3.70
C LEU A 55 -9.88 8.60 -5.01
N LYS A 56 -10.87 8.62 -5.92
CA LYS A 56 -10.75 8.02 -7.26
C LYS A 56 -9.61 8.65 -8.06
N VAL A 57 -9.52 9.98 -8.05
CA VAL A 57 -8.42 10.71 -8.70
C VAL A 57 -7.09 10.31 -8.07
N MET A 58 -7.00 10.31 -6.74
CA MET A 58 -5.80 9.95 -5.97
C MET A 58 -5.28 8.55 -6.28
N ALA A 59 -6.17 7.56 -6.40
CA ALA A 59 -5.80 6.20 -6.76
C ALA A 59 -5.12 6.13 -8.14
N GLY A 60 -5.59 6.95 -9.09
CA GLY A 60 -5.07 7.04 -10.45
C GLY A 60 -3.86 7.95 -10.67
N GLU A 61 -3.43 8.73 -9.67
CA GLU A 61 -2.30 9.67 -9.79
C GLU A 61 -0.99 8.93 -10.11
N ARG A 62 -0.53 8.94 -11.36
CA ARG A 62 0.79 8.40 -11.71
C ARG A 62 1.89 9.37 -11.28
N PHE A 63 3.04 8.84 -10.85
CA PHE A 63 4.23 9.61 -10.44
C PHE A 63 4.08 10.50 -9.20
N SER A 64 3.08 10.25 -8.34
CA SER A 64 3.07 10.90 -7.03
C SER A 64 4.33 10.48 -6.26
N VAL A 65 5.03 11.43 -5.64
CA VAL A 65 6.19 11.15 -4.76
C VAL A 65 5.80 10.28 -3.55
N ASN A 66 4.49 10.10 -3.31
CA ASN A 66 3.96 9.42 -2.15
C ASN A 66 3.01 8.27 -2.53
N THR A 67 3.57 7.12 -2.90
CA THR A 67 2.83 5.87 -3.12
C THR A 67 2.01 5.45 -1.88
N VAL A 68 2.42 5.84 -0.66
CA VAL A 68 1.68 5.50 0.56
C VAL A 68 0.27 6.08 0.52
N VAL A 69 0.13 7.36 0.18
CA VAL A 69 -1.17 8.02 0.05
C VAL A 69 -2.03 7.34 -1.01
N ARG A 70 -1.47 6.99 -2.18
CA ARG A 70 -2.19 6.28 -3.25
C ARG A 70 -2.74 4.93 -2.77
N LYS A 71 -1.90 4.12 -2.12
CA LYS A 71 -2.30 2.83 -1.55
C LYS A 71 -3.41 3.01 -0.51
N ARG A 72 -3.31 4.03 0.34
CA ARG A 72 -4.35 4.32 1.34
C ARG A 72 -5.66 4.75 0.68
N ALA A 73 -5.60 5.53 -0.39
CA ALA A 73 -6.79 5.87 -1.17
C ALA A 73 -7.46 4.62 -1.75
N ILE A 74 -6.68 3.73 -2.39
CA ILE A 74 -7.16 2.45 -2.92
C ILE A 74 -7.80 1.58 -1.84
N ALA A 75 -7.16 1.48 -0.67
CA ALA A 75 -7.70 0.75 0.47
C ALA A 75 -9.03 1.36 0.96
N ALA A 76 -9.12 2.69 1.01
CA ALA A 76 -10.35 3.40 1.39
C ALA A 76 -11.48 3.14 0.41
N LEU A 77 -11.21 3.18 -0.90
CA LEU A 77 -12.19 2.86 -1.94
C LEU A 77 -12.76 1.43 -1.78
N GLY A 78 -11.90 0.45 -1.51
CA GLY A 78 -12.36 -0.93 -1.25
C GLY A 78 -13.21 -1.09 0.02
N ARG A 79 -12.93 -0.30 1.06
CA ARG A 79 -13.67 -0.35 2.35
C ARG A 79 -15.06 0.25 2.27
N GLN A 80 -15.27 1.26 1.42
CA GLN A 80 -16.60 1.86 1.23
C GLN A 80 -17.60 0.94 0.53
N LYS A 81 -17.11 -0.16 -0.05
CA LYS A 81 -17.93 -1.20 -0.69
C LYS A 81 -18.79 -0.70 -1.87
N THR A 82 -18.37 0.38 -2.51
CA THR A 82 -19.03 0.94 -3.70
C THR A 82 -18.61 0.18 -4.95
N VAL A 83 -19.54 -0.44 -5.67
CA VAL A 83 -19.24 -1.25 -6.87
C VAL A 83 -18.71 -0.39 -8.03
N GLU A 84 -19.04 0.90 -8.05
CA GLU A 84 -18.66 1.84 -9.11
C GLU A 84 -17.15 2.02 -9.31
N VAL A 85 -16.33 1.63 -8.33
CA VAL A 85 -14.85 1.70 -8.44
C VAL A 85 -14.21 0.40 -8.91
N MET A 86 -15.01 -0.63 -9.17
CA MET A 86 -14.50 -1.96 -9.56
C MET A 86 -13.63 -1.85 -10.81
N ASP A 87 -14.09 -1.16 -11.85
CA ASP A 87 -13.37 -1.05 -13.12
C ASP A 87 -12.04 -0.32 -12.96
N GLU A 88 -12.00 0.78 -12.18
CA GLU A 88 -10.73 1.47 -11.91
C GLU A 88 -9.77 0.61 -11.10
N LEU A 89 -10.26 -0.14 -10.11
CA LEU A 89 -9.42 -1.04 -9.30
C LEU A 89 -8.87 -2.20 -10.13
N VAL A 90 -9.69 -2.82 -10.99
CA VAL A 90 -9.25 -3.88 -11.92
C VAL A 90 -8.16 -3.33 -12.84
N ARG A 91 -8.39 -2.16 -13.44
CA ARG A 91 -7.39 -1.49 -14.28
C ARG A 91 -6.07 -1.27 -13.53
N LEU A 92 -6.12 -0.81 -12.28
CA LEU A 92 -4.92 -0.63 -11.45
C LEU A 92 -4.20 -1.95 -11.17
N ALA A 93 -4.93 -3.02 -10.84
CA ALA A 93 -4.35 -4.33 -10.58
C ALA A 93 -3.66 -4.94 -11.82
N GLU A 94 -4.19 -4.67 -13.01
CA GLU A 94 -3.73 -5.28 -14.26
C GLU A 94 -2.71 -4.44 -15.05
N THR A 95 -2.53 -3.16 -14.71
CA THR A 95 -1.55 -2.29 -15.39
C THR A 95 -0.12 -2.77 -15.09
N GLU A 96 0.58 -3.27 -16.11
CA GLU A 96 1.91 -3.87 -15.94
C GLU A 96 2.96 -2.89 -15.40
N HIS A 97 2.92 -1.64 -15.84
CA HIS A 97 3.84 -0.59 -15.42
C HIS A 97 3.47 0.08 -14.09
N GLU A 98 2.41 -0.37 -13.42
CA GLU A 98 2.04 0.11 -12.09
C GLU A 98 2.89 -0.59 -11.01
N GLU A 99 3.20 0.13 -9.94
CA GLU A 99 4.03 -0.39 -8.85
C GLU A 99 3.41 -1.65 -8.22
N SER A 100 4.21 -2.71 -7.97
CA SER A 100 3.74 -3.97 -7.38
C SER A 100 2.90 -3.74 -6.12
N ALA A 101 3.28 -2.80 -5.26
CA ALA A 101 2.56 -2.48 -4.03
C ALA A 101 1.19 -1.82 -4.27
N VAL A 102 1.06 -1.01 -5.32
CA VAL A 102 -0.22 -0.40 -5.73
C VAL A 102 -1.13 -1.46 -6.32
N ARG A 103 -0.61 -2.30 -7.21
CA ARG A 103 -1.34 -3.43 -7.80
C ARG A 103 -1.84 -4.39 -6.73
N TYR A 104 -1.00 -4.71 -5.75
CA TYR A 104 -1.35 -5.54 -4.61
C TYR A 104 -2.48 -4.93 -3.77
N GLU A 105 -2.41 -3.63 -3.47
CA GLU A 105 -3.46 -2.97 -2.70
C GLU A 105 -4.79 -2.91 -3.47
N ALA A 106 -4.73 -2.76 -4.80
CA ALA A 106 -5.92 -2.84 -5.66
C ALA A 106 -6.56 -4.23 -5.62
N LEU A 107 -5.77 -5.31 -5.70
CA LEU A 107 -6.28 -6.68 -5.55
C LEU A 107 -6.97 -6.91 -4.21
N LYS A 108 -6.41 -6.38 -3.11
CA LYS A 108 -7.04 -6.43 -1.78
C LYS A 108 -8.37 -5.67 -1.76
N ALA A 109 -8.40 -4.46 -2.31
CA ALA A 109 -9.61 -3.65 -2.38
C ALA A 109 -10.71 -4.36 -3.19
N ILE A 110 -10.36 -4.98 -4.32
CA ILE A 110 -11.28 -5.80 -5.12
C ILE A 110 -11.80 -6.99 -4.29
N GLY A 111 -10.92 -7.68 -3.56
CA GLY A 111 -11.32 -8.78 -2.68
C GLY A 111 -12.28 -8.37 -1.56
N ALA A 112 -12.15 -7.14 -1.05
CA ALA A 112 -13.07 -6.57 -0.06
C ALA A 112 -14.44 -6.21 -0.66
N LEU A 113 -14.48 -5.80 -1.93
CA LEU A 113 -15.71 -5.54 -2.68
C LEU A 113 -16.42 -6.83 -3.10
N SER A 114 -15.65 -7.78 -3.63
CA SER A 114 -16.12 -9.07 -4.10
C SER A 114 -15.01 -10.10 -3.97
N THR A 115 -15.13 -10.97 -2.96
CA THR A 115 -14.16 -12.03 -2.69
C THR A 115 -13.94 -12.90 -3.93
N ARG A 116 -15.01 -13.25 -4.66
CA ARG A 116 -14.92 -14.07 -5.87
C ARG A 116 -14.09 -13.40 -6.96
N VAL A 117 -14.35 -12.13 -7.28
CA VAL A 117 -13.59 -11.40 -8.32
C VAL A 117 -12.14 -11.24 -7.88
N GLY A 118 -11.91 -10.90 -6.61
CA GLY A 118 -10.57 -10.79 -6.03
C GLY A 118 -9.77 -12.09 -6.17
N ARG A 119 -10.38 -13.25 -5.88
CA ARG A 119 -9.74 -14.57 -5.99
C ARG A 119 -9.32 -14.89 -7.43
N VAL A 120 -10.19 -14.64 -8.40
CA VAL A 120 -9.90 -14.87 -9.83
C VAL A 120 -8.75 -14.00 -10.31
N LEU A 121 -8.77 -12.70 -9.96
CA LEU A 121 -7.70 -11.79 -10.35
C LEU A 121 -6.39 -12.11 -9.63
N MET A 122 -6.43 -12.47 -8.35
CA MET A 122 -5.24 -12.94 -7.63
C MET A 122 -4.67 -14.20 -8.28
N GLU A 123 -5.48 -15.16 -8.73
CA GLU A 123 -5.02 -16.34 -9.45
C GLU A 123 -4.32 -15.99 -10.77
N LYS A 124 -4.93 -15.08 -11.54
CA LYS A 124 -4.32 -14.54 -12.76
C LYS A 124 -2.96 -13.90 -12.46
N GLN A 125 -2.90 -13.05 -11.44
CA GLN A 125 -1.69 -12.31 -11.07
C GLN A 125 -0.62 -13.18 -10.41
N LEU A 126 -0.98 -14.29 -9.76
CA LEU A 126 -0.01 -15.30 -9.32
C LEU A 126 0.71 -15.92 -10.51
N ASN A 127 0.00 -16.16 -11.61
CA ASN A 127 0.56 -16.83 -12.80
C ASN A 127 1.27 -15.91 -13.79
N ALA A 128 0.80 -14.65 -13.92
CA ALA A 128 1.30 -13.70 -14.91
C ALA A 128 2.02 -12.48 -14.30
N GLY A 129 1.90 -12.25 -12.99
CA GLY A 129 2.47 -11.10 -12.31
C GLY A 129 3.96 -11.24 -11.99
N SER A 130 4.54 -10.18 -11.43
CA SER A 130 5.94 -10.18 -10.97
C SER A 130 6.11 -11.13 -9.77
N PRO A 131 7.32 -11.68 -9.54
CA PRO A 131 7.59 -12.50 -8.36
C PRO A 131 7.30 -11.78 -7.04
N GLU A 132 7.51 -10.47 -6.98
CA GLU A 132 7.22 -9.63 -5.82
C GLU A 132 5.71 -9.52 -5.56
N LEU A 133 4.92 -9.27 -6.61
CA LEU A 133 3.46 -9.24 -6.53
C LEU A 133 2.92 -10.60 -6.10
N ALA A 134 3.41 -11.68 -6.71
CA ALA A 134 3.02 -13.05 -6.37
C ALA A 134 3.30 -13.37 -4.89
N LEU A 135 4.48 -12.99 -4.38
CA LEU A 135 4.83 -13.20 -2.97
C LEU A 135 3.94 -12.39 -2.01
N SER A 136 3.52 -11.19 -2.43
CA SER A 136 2.57 -10.36 -1.66
C SER A 136 1.18 -10.97 -1.64
N ILE A 137 0.70 -11.48 -2.79
CA ILE A 137 -0.57 -12.20 -2.90
C ILE A 137 -0.55 -13.44 -2.00
N VAL A 138 0.49 -14.28 -2.07
CA VAL A 138 0.65 -15.45 -1.20
C VAL A 138 0.52 -15.05 0.27
N GLY A 139 1.22 -13.98 0.68
CA GLY A 139 1.12 -13.45 2.05
C GLY A 139 -0.30 -13.11 2.46
N TYR A 140 -1.03 -12.40 1.61
CA TYR A 140 -2.44 -12.08 1.84
C TYR A 140 -3.31 -13.33 1.98
N LEU A 141 -3.16 -14.30 1.07
CA LEU A 141 -3.95 -15.53 1.06
C LEU A 141 -3.81 -16.33 2.38
N TYR A 142 -2.62 -16.35 2.98
CA TYR A 142 -2.44 -16.96 4.30
C TYR A 142 -3.00 -16.11 5.43
N GLN A 143 -2.85 -14.77 5.35
CA GLN A 143 -3.33 -13.82 6.37
C GLN A 143 -4.85 -13.81 6.50
N THR A 144 -5.60 -14.03 5.42
CA THR A 144 -7.08 -14.07 5.48
C THR A 144 -7.61 -15.22 6.34
N GLY A 145 -6.79 -16.25 6.62
CA GLY A 145 -7.20 -17.41 7.43
C GLY A 145 -8.11 -18.40 6.70
N GLU A 146 -8.82 -17.97 5.66
CA GLU A 146 -9.73 -18.75 4.82
C GLU A 146 -9.08 -20.01 4.22
N PRO A 147 -9.69 -21.20 4.37
CA PRO A 147 -9.14 -22.46 3.85
C PRO A 147 -8.91 -22.46 2.33
N GLU A 148 -9.86 -21.93 1.56
CA GLU A 148 -9.76 -21.88 0.09
C GLU A 148 -8.62 -20.97 -0.37
N ALA A 149 -8.40 -19.85 0.33
CA ALA A 149 -7.29 -18.93 0.08
C ALA A 149 -5.94 -19.63 0.27
N LYS A 150 -5.81 -20.36 1.38
CA LYS A 150 -4.60 -21.13 1.70
C LYS A 150 -4.37 -22.21 0.67
N GLN A 151 -5.41 -22.96 0.30
CA GLN A 151 -5.32 -23.99 -0.74
C GLN A 151 -4.86 -23.41 -2.09
N GLN A 152 -5.35 -22.23 -2.48
CA GLN A 152 -4.90 -21.52 -3.67
C GLN A 152 -3.41 -21.18 -3.60
N ALA A 153 -2.94 -20.66 -2.45
CA ALA A 153 -1.53 -20.36 -2.22
C ALA A 153 -0.66 -21.63 -2.25
N ASP A 154 -1.08 -22.69 -1.57
CA ASP A 154 -0.37 -23.98 -1.51
C ASP A 154 -0.23 -24.60 -2.90
N ARG A 155 -1.32 -24.59 -3.69
CA ARG A 155 -1.31 -25.05 -5.09
C ARG A 155 -0.29 -24.27 -5.89
N PHE A 156 -0.30 -22.94 -5.81
CA PHE A 156 0.66 -22.09 -6.50
C PHE A 156 2.11 -22.40 -6.07
N LEU A 157 2.37 -22.46 -4.77
CA LEU A 157 3.73 -22.70 -4.24
C LEU A 157 4.25 -24.08 -4.59
N SER A 158 3.40 -25.11 -4.67
CA SER A 158 3.80 -26.49 -4.96
C SER A 158 4.38 -26.68 -6.37
N LEU A 159 4.01 -25.83 -7.33
CA LEU A 159 4.51 -25.88 -8.70
C LEU A 159 6.04 -25.73 -8.75
N ARG A 160 6.72 -26.61 -9.50
CA ARG A 160 8.19 -26.63 -9.62
C ARG A 160 8.75 -25.28 -10.12
N LYS A 161 8.05 -24.62 -11.05
CA LYS A 161 8.45 -23.30 -11.57
C LYS A 161 8.53 -22.20 -10.50
N ASN A 162 7.83 -22.37 -9.37
CA ASN A 162 7.71 -21.39 -8.30
C ASN A 162 8.68 -21.64 -7.12
N ALA A 163 9.70 -22.48 -7.31
CA ALA A 163 10.65 -22.83 -6.24
C ALA A 163 11.32 -21.61 -5.60
N ARG A 164 11.67 -20.57 -6.37
CA ARG A 164 12.25 -19.33 -5.83
C ARG A 164 11.28 -18.55 -4.94
N ILE A 165 10.02 -18.45 -5.35
CA ILE A 165 8.97 -17.77 -4.57
C ILE A 165 8.69 -18.54 -3.28
N ARG A 166 8.65 -19.88 -3.35
CA ARG A 166 8.54 -20.75 -2.17
C ARG A 166 9.67 -20.52 -1.17
N GLN A 167 10.92 -20.53 -1.62
CA GLN A 167 12.06 -20.23 -0.76
C GLN A 167 11.99 -18.84 -0.12
N ALA A 168 11.55 -17.83 -0.88
CA ALA A 168 11.37 -16.47 -0.36
C ALA A 168 10.25 -16.40 0.69
N TRP A 169 9.16 -17.13 0.47
CA TRP A 169 8.06 -17.29 1.42
C TRP A 169 8.53 -17.95 2.72
N ASP A 170 9.24 -19.08 2.64
CA ASP A 170 9.75 -19.80 3.81
C ASP A 170 10.68 -18.92 4.66
N ARG A 171 11.52 -18.09 4.01
CA ARG A 171 12.38 -17.12 4.71
C ARG A 171 11.58 -16.05 5.47
N ARG A 172 10.44 -15.61 4.93
CA ARG A 172 9.56 -14.64 5.62
C ARG A 172 8.84 -15.25 6.82
N GLN A 173 8.57 -16.55 6.79
CA GLN A 173 7.88 -17.26 7.87
C GLN A 173 8.79 -17.63 9.03
N LYS A 174 10.09 -17.83 8.78
CA LYS A 174 11.05 -18.07 9.86
C LYS A 174 11.09 -16.81 10.74
N PRO A 175 10.78 -16.90 12.05
CA PRO A 175 11.03 -15.79 12.93
C PRO A 175 12.51 -15.46 12.82
N ASN A 176 12.85 -14.20 12.54
CA ASN A 176 14.21 -13.71 12.75
C ASN A 176 14.58 -14.16 14.15
N GLY A 177 15.57 -15.06 14.26
CA GLY A 177 16.05 -15.55 15.54
C GLY A 177 16.21 -14.35 16.46
N ARG A 178 15.53 -14.39 17.61
CA ARG A 178 15.49 -13.35 18.64
C ARG A 178 16.72 -12.47 18.53
N GLN A 179 16.58 -11.22 18.05
CA GLN A 179 17.59 -10.22 18.32
C GLN A 179 17.75 -10.25 19.84
N ALA A 180 18.91 -10.71 20.31
CA ALA A 180 19.21 -10.69 21.71
C ALA A 180 18.96 -9.26 22.18
N VAL A 181 18.08 -9.10 23.17
CA VAL A 181 17.86 -7.82 23.84
C VAL A 181 19.25 -7.27 24.14
N PRO A 182 19.63 -6.08 23.65
CA PRO A 182 20.93 -5.51 23.99
C PRO A 182 21.03 -5.49 25.51
N GLN A 183 22.02 -6.20 26.05
CA GLN A 183 22.23 -6.25 27.49
C GLN A 183 22.37 -4.81 27.98
N PRO A 184 21.66 -4.39 29.04
CA PRO A 184 21.86 -3.07 29.60
C PRO A 184 23.33 -2.93 29.96
N ASP A 185 23.95 -1.89 29.43
CA ASP A 185 25.35 -1.56 29.62
C ASP A 185 25.60 -1.46 31.13
N ARG A 186 26.34 -2.44 31.70
CA ARG A 186 26.58 -2.55 33.14
C ARG A 186 27.48 -1.43 33.70
N ASN A 187 27.85 -0.44 32.88
CA ASN A 187 28.86 0.56 33.18
C ASN A 187 28.34 1.99 33.45
N LEU A 188 27.05 2.20 33.72
CA LEU A 188 26.55 3.53 34.13
C LEU A 188 26.47 3.74 35.66
N ASN A 189 26.93 2.79 36.47
CA ASN A 189 27.11 3.00 37.91
C ASN A 189 28.57 3.31 38.23
N GLY A 190 29.02 4.49 37.80
CA GLY A 190 30.39 4.94 38.00
C GLY A 190 30.49 6.44 38.26
N ARG A 191 30.30 6.82 39.54
CA ARG A 191 30.78 8.06 40.18
C ARG A 191 30.13 9.38 39.74
N LEU A 192 29.10 9.77 40.49
CA LEU A 192 28.94 11.16 40.93
C LEU A 192 29.39 11.21 42.40
N HIS A 193 30.65 11.60 42.62
CA HIS A 193 31.14 12.20 43.86
C HIS A 193 31.83 13.49 43.48
#